data_AF-A0A9P5PV86-F1
#
_entry.id   AF-A0A9P5PV86-F1
#
_cell.length_a   1.000
_cell.length_b   1.000
_cell.length_c   1.000
_cell.angle_alpha   90.00
_cell.angle_beta   90.00
_cell.angle_gamma   90.00
#
_symmetry.space_group_name_H-M   'P 1'
#
loop_
_entity.id
_entity.type
_entity.pdbx_description
1 polymer ?
#
loop_
_entity_poly.entity_id
_entity_poly.type
_entity_poly.pdbx_seq_one_letter_code
_entity_poly.pdbx_strand_id
1 'polypeptide(L)'
;FKVDNLHTILRQSLDPSLAGTIQHCYMWDKKNIMPEIEWSQLRRQWTPGFEDLLDISVRNGWYSVENTLESLVFCWVFIPYLQAELDLYRNRRNLCSKRHDKNKVLPHGVPAHIEMSPQDYDAVNFALPANLAQVETVEKIFAPSDHPVFQLVPPSFEETISFFYNELGMPVISRSNIWDIYNLLLADFARIQVQFWHKKCKNGMKMLVLLVIPAGAMTHLKKCLGNH
;
A
#
# COMPACT_ATOMS: atom_id res chain seq x y z
N PHE A 1 0.41 1.92 -15.97
CA PHE A 1 -0.67 2.56 -15.20
C PHE A 1 -0.75 4.04 -15.60
N LYS A 2 -1.83 4.49 -16.25
CA LYS A 2 -2.03 5.91 -16.64
C LYS A 2 -3.38 6.37 -16.09
N VAL A 3 -3.43 6.68 -14.80
CA VAL A 3 -4.66 7.09 -14.08
C VAL A 3 -5.33 8.29 -14.73
N ASP A 4 -4.55 9.19 -15.31
CA ASP A 4 -5.05 10.43 -15.92
C ASP A 4 -5.97 10.17 -17.14
N ASN A 5 -5.84 9.00 -17.76
CA ASN A 5 -6.70 8.57 -18.85
C ASN A 5 -8.09 8.13 -18.34
N LEU A 6 -8.19 7.60 -17.11
CA LEU A 6 -9.46 7.16 -16.50
C LEU A 6 -10.42 8.34 -16.37
N HIS A 7 -9.95 9.46 -15.80
CA HIS A 7 -10.77 10.67 -15.66
C HIS A 7 -11.18 11.24 -17.03
N THR A 8 -10.25 11.27 -17.99
CA THR A 8 -10.52 11.76 -19.35
C THR A 8 -11.62 10.94 -20.04
N ILE A 9 -11.55 9.60 -19.95
CA ILE A 9 -12.52 8.70 -20.57
C ILE A 9 -13.88 8.79 -19.89
N LEU A 10 -13.93 8.80 -18.55
CA LEU A 10 -15.18 8.99 -17.81
C LEU A 10 -15.86 10.30 -18.21
N ARG A 11 -15.10 11.39 -18.29
CA ARG A 11 -15.65 12.70 -18.64
C ARG A 11 -16.16 12.76 -20.08
N GLN A 12 -15.42 12.22 -21.04
CA GLN A 12 -15.85 12.12 -22.45
C GLN A 12 -17.09 11.23 -22.62
N SER A 13 -17.25 10.19 -21.79
CA SER A 13 -18.43 9.32 -21.83
C SER A 13 -19.70 10.02 -21.35
N LEU A 14 -19.58 10.99 -20.45
CA LEU A 14 -20.69 11.77 -19.91
C LEU A 14 -21.02 12.99 -20.79
N ASP A 15 -20.02 13.53 -21.47
CA ASP A 15 -20.17 14.67 -22.37
C ASP A 15 -19.45 14.40 -23.71
N PRO A 16 -20.19 13.91 -24.72
CA PRO A 16 -19.63 13.59 -26.02
C PRO A 16 -18.98 14.78 -26.75
N SER A 17 -19.31 16.03 -26.37
CA SER A 17 -18.69 17.22 -26.98
C SER A 17 -17.20 17.34 -26.66
N LEU A 18 -16.74 16.62 -25.63
CA LEU A 18 -15.36 16.59 -25.17
C LEU A 18 -14.53 15.48 -25.84
N ALA A 19 -15.12 14.70 -26.76
CA ALA A 19 -14.43 13.61 -27.44
C ALA A 19 -13.13 14.08 -28.12
N GLY A 20 -12.03 13.34 -27.90
CA GLY A 20 -10.71 13.67 -28.47
C GLY A 20 -9.92 14.76 -27.72
N THR A 21 -10.49 15.35 -26.65
CA THR A 21 -9.79 16.34 -25.82
C THR A 21 -9.30 15.75 -24.50
N ILE A 22 -8.09 16.12 -24.08
CA ILE A 22 -7.55 15.73 -22.77
C ILE A 22 -8.18 16.62 -21.70
N GLN A 23 -8.76 16.01 -20.66
CA GLN A 23 -9.51 16.73 -19.63
C GLN A 23 -8.65 17.14 -18.42
N HIS A 24 -7.45 16.59 -18.28
CA HIS A 24 -6.50 17.02 -17.27
C HIS A 24 -5.55 18.06 -17.87
N CYS A 25 -5.67 19.32 -17.46
CA CYS A 25 -4.69 20.35 -17.80
C CYS A 25 -3.69 20.46 -16.66
N TYR A 26 -2.45 20.03 -16.88
CA TYR A 26 -1.37 20.26 -15.92
C TYR A 26 -1.11 21.76 -15.80
N MET A 27 -1.45 22.36 -14.66
CA MET A 27 -1.22 23.77 -14.41
C MET A 27 0.24 24.00 -14.02
N TRP A 28 0.96 24.78 -14.82
CA TRP A 28 2.40 25.05 -14.67
C TRP A 28 2.73 26.06 -13.55
N ASP A 29 1.76 26.86 -13.11
CA ASP A 29 2.01 27.98 -12.19
C ASP A 29 1.85 27.55 -10.71
N LYS A 30 2.78 27.99 -9.85
CA LYS A 30 2.95 27.58 -8.43
C LYS A 30 1.88 28.19 -7.52
N LYS A 31 0.61 27.91 -7.79
CA LYS A 31 -0.50 28.32 -6.92
C LYS A 31 -0.79 27.21 -5.92
N ASN A 32 -0.32 27.40 -4.69
CA ASN A 32 -0.72 26.74 -3.44
C ASN A 32 -1.69 25.56 -3.65
N ILE A 33 -1.16 24.43 -4.15
CA ILE A 33 -2.02 23.33 -4.57
C ILE A 33 -2.49 22.65 -3.29
N MET A 34 -3.80 22.56 -3.07
CA MET A 34 -4.38 22.00 -1.84
C MET A 34 -3.76 20.65 -1.42
N PRO A 35 -3.48 19.72 -2.36
CA PRO A 35 -2.58 18.60 -2.12
C PRO A 35 -1.26 18.96 -1.42
N GLU A 36 -0.43 19.85 -1.97
CA GLU A 36 0.86 20.23 -1.38
C GLU A 36 0.74 20.72 0.08
N ILE A 37 -0.32 21.47 0.41
CA ILE A 37 -0.59 21.90 1.78
C ILE A 37 -0.83 20.70 2.70
N GLU A 38 -1.71 19.77 2.30
CA GLU A 38 -1.99 18.59 3.11
C GLU A 38 -0.76 17.68 3.24
N TRP A 39 0.03 17.53 2.16
CA TRP A 39 1.31 16.82 2.20
C TRP A 39 2.30 17.50 3.15
N SER A 40 2.34 18.84 3.18
CA SER A 40 3.16 19.60 4.14
C SER A 40 2.71 19.35 5.59
N GLN A 41 1.40 19.29 5.85
CA GLN A 41 0.88 18.98 7.18
C GLN A 41 1.21 17.55 7.61
N LEU A 42 1.03 16.57 6.71
CA LEU A 42 1.41 15.17 6.95
C LEU A 42 2.90 15.07 7.31
N ARG A 43 3.77 15.72 6.53
CA ARG A 43 5.22 15.76 6.76
C ARG A 43 5.62 16.37 8.09
N ARG A 44 4.86 17.34 8.61
CA ARG A 44 5.18 18.01 9.88
C ARG A 44 4.62 17.28 11.11
N GLN A 45 3.46 16.66 10.98
CA GLN A 45 2.70 16.16 12.14
C GLN A 45 2.76 14.64 12.30
N TRP A 46 2.83 13.90 11.19
CA TRP A 46 2.79 12.44 11.20
C TRP A 46 4.18 11.85 10.93
N THR A 47 4.86 12.32 9.88
CA THR A 47 6.11 11.73 9.39
C THR A 47 7.25 11.64 10.43
N PRO A 48 7.54 12.68 11.26
CA PRO A 48 8.71 12.64 12.13
C PRO A 48 8.67 11.46 13.12
N GLY A 49 7.48 11.14 13.63
CA GLY A 49 7.33 10.00 14.54
C GLY A 49 7.66 8.66 13.87
N PHE A 50 7.36 8.49 12.58
CA PHE A 50 7.68 7.25 11.87
C PHE A 50 9.12 7.24 11.34
N GLU A 51 9.67 8.39 10.96
CA GLU A 51 11.10 8.52 10.67
C GLU A 51 11.92 8.12 11.90
N ASP A 52 11.58 8.62 13.10
CA ASP A 52 12.25 8.22 14.35
C ASP A 52 12.15 6.71 14.61
N LEU A 53 11.00 6.10 14.32
CA LEU A 53 10.79 4.65 14.48
C LEU A 53 11.67 3.86 13.51
N LEU A 54 11.81 4.32 12.27
CA LEU A 54 12.61 3.69 11.24
C LEU A 54 14.11 3.90 11.47
N ASP A 55 14.50 5.08 11.97
CA ASP A 55 15.91 5.42 12.21
C ASP A 55 16.55 4.53 13.30
N ILE A 56 15.73 3.96 14.20
CA ILE A 56 16.18 2.95 15.17
C ILE A 56 16.82 1.75 14.47
N SER A 57 16.29 1.28 13.34
CA SER A 57 16.87 0.12 12.64
C SER A 57 18.17 0.45 11.95
N VAL A 58 18.30 1.67 11.41
CA VAL A 58 19.54 2.16 10.80
C VAL A 58 20.64 2.24 11.85
N ARG A 59 20.35 2.83 13.02
CA ARG A 59 21.33 2.96 14.12
C ARG A 59 21.78 1.61 14.68
N ASN A 60 20.89 0.63 14.75
CA ASN A 60 21.20 -0.69 15.28
C ASN A 60 21.63 -1.72 14.23
N GLY A 61 21.60 -1.36 12.94
CA GLY A 61 21.93 -2.26 11.84
C GLY A 61 20.95 -3.44 11.70
N TRP A 62 19.68 -3.26 12.04
CA TRP A 62 18.66 -4.34 11.98
C TRP A 62 18.08 -4.58 10.59
N TYR A 63 18.25 -3.62 9.68
CA TYR A 63 17.68 -3.68 8.33
C TYR A 63 18.72 -3.27 7.29
N SER A 64 18.87 -4.12 6.28
CA SER A 64 19.71 -3.90 5.10
C SER A 64 18.86 -3.94 3.82
N VAL A 65 18.89 -2.84 3.06
CA VAL A 65 18.24 -2.72 1.74
C VAL A 65 18.85 -3.68 0.72
N GLU A 66 20.12 -4.07 0.91
CA GLU A 66 20.80 -5.01 0.01
C GLU A 66 20.31 -6.45 0.19
N ASN A 67 19.67 -6.75 1.32
CA ASN A 67 19.12 -8.06 1.59
C ASN A 67 17.65 -8.13 1.14
N THR A 68 17.40 -8.90 0.09
CA THR A 68 16.05 -9.09 -0.47
C THR A 68 15.10 -9.72 0.55
N LEU A 69 15.56 -10.64 1.41
CA LEU A 69 14.72 -11.26 2.43
C LEU A 69 14.25 -10.22 3.46
N GLU A 70 15.18 -9.41 3.96
CA GLU A 70 14.87 -8.33 4.90
C GLU A 70 13.92 -7.31 4.28
N SER A 71 14.14 -6.94 3.01
CA SER A 71 13.24 -6.04 2.27
C SER A 71 11.82 -6.61 2.15
N LEU A 72 11.68 -7.91 1.88
CA LEU A 72 10.37 -8.56 1.78
C LEU A 72 9.65 -8.66 3.14
N VAL A 73 10.35 -9.06 4.20
CA VAL A 73 9.79 -9.07 5.57
C VAL A 73 9.39 -7.65 5.98
N PHE A 74 10.24 -6.66 5.67
CA PHE A 74 9.96 -5.26 5.96
C PHE A 74 8.70 -4.78 5.24
N CYS A 75 8.58 -5.02 3.92
CA CYS A 75 7.39 -4.66 3.16
C CYS A 75 6.12 -5.28 3.75
N TRP A 76 6.18 -6.56 4.12
CA TRP A 76 5.04 -7.28 4.68
C TRP A 76 4.61 -6.76 6.06
N VAL A 77 5.56 -6.41 6.93
CA VAL A 77 5.28 -5.95 8.29
C VAL A 77 4.94 -4.45 8.33
N PHE A 78 5.79 -3.61 7.73
CA PHE A 78 5.72 -2.15 7.89
C PHE A 78 4.71 -1.48 6.98
N ILE A 79 4.53 -1.93 5.73
CA ILE A 79 3.62 -1.22 4.81
C ILE A 79 2.17 -1.28 5.32
N PRO A 80 1.61 -2.44 5.71
CA PRO A 80 0.25 -2.49 6.27
C PRO A 80 0.10 -1.69 7.56
N TYR A 81 1.13 -1.72 8.43
CA TYR A 81 1.13 -0.92 9.66
C TYR A 81 1.09 0.59 9.37
N LEU A 82 1.97 1.08 8.49
CA LEU A 82 2.00 2.49 8.09
C LEU A 82 0.70 2.89 7.39
N GLN A 83 0.14 2.02 6.56
CA GLN A 83 -1.16 2.25 5.91
C GLN A 83 -2.28 2.43 6.95
N ALA A 84 -2.36 1.55 7.94
CA ALA A 84 -3.36 1.67 9.02
C ALA A 84 -3.19 2.97 9.83
N GLU A 85 -1.95 3.37 10.13
CA GLU A 85 -1.66 4.64 10.81
C GLU A 85 -2.01 5.87 9.96
N LEU A 86 -1.82 5.79 8.63
CA LEU A 86 -2.25 6.82 7.69
C LEU A 86 -3.78 6.90 7.60
N ASP A 87 -4.49 5.78 7.65
CA ASP A 87 -5.95 5.76 7.70
C ASP A 87 -6.47 6.41 8.99
N LEU A 88 -5.83 6.16 10.13
CA LEU A 88 -6.14 6.86 11.39
C LEU A 88 -5.84 8.36 11.31
N TYR A 89 -4.73 8.76 10.68
CA TYR A 89 -4.42 10.16 10.41
C TYR A 89 -5.50 10.81 9.54
N ARG A 90 -5.88 10.17 8.43
CA ARG A 90 -6.95 10.63 7.53
C ARG A 90 -8.26 10.83 8.30
N ASN A 91 -8.67 9.84 9.09
CA ASN A 91 -9.91 9.89 9.85
C ASN A 91 -9.90 11.06 10.84
N ARG A 92 -8.81 11.26 11.59
CA ARG A 92 -8.67 12.42 12.48
C ARG A 92 -8.77 13.74 11.71
N ARG A 93 -8.09 13.86 10.58
CA ARG A 93 -8.11 15.07 9.74
C ARG A 93 -9.50 15.38 9.18
N ASN A 94 -10.29 14.36 8.86
CA ASN A 94 -11.65 14.48 8.31
C ASN A 94 -12.71 14.72 9.39
N LEU A 95 -12.44 14.31 10.63
CA LEU A 95 -13.32 14.52 11.79
C LEU A 95 -13.02 15.84 12.53
N CYS A 96 -11.89 16.49 12.26
CA CYS A 96 -11.61 17.81 12.81
C CYS A 96 -12.27 18.92 12.00
N SER A 97 -12.93 19.84 12.70
CA SER A 97 -13.45 21.07 12.10
C SER A 97 -12.32 21.91 11.52
N LYS A 98 -12.51 22.40 10.30
CA LYS A 98 -11.54 23.30 9.65
C LYS A 98 -11.78 24.74 10.11
N ARG A 99 -10.70 25.53 10.15
CA ARG A 99 -10.82 26.96 10.43
C ARG A 99 -11.75 27.61 9.41
N HIS A 100 -12.75 28.33 9.89
CA HIS A 100 -13.65 29.09 9.04
C HIS A 100 -12.87 30.19 8.30
N ASP A 101 -13.04 30.23 6.97
CA ASP A 101 -12.50 31.27 6.10
C ASP A 101 -13.68 32.00 5.44
N LYS A 102 -13.80 33.29 5.76
CA LYS A 102 -14.88 34.17 5.30
C LYS A 102 -14.82 34.43 3.79
N ASN A 103 -13.67 34.21 3.16
CA ASN A 103 -13.50 34.39 1.73
C ASN A 103 -13.88 33.15 0.92
N LYS A 104 -14.23 32.04 1.58
CA LYS A 104 -14.50 30.75 0.94
C LYS A 104 -16.00 30.48 0.91
N VAL A 105 -16.53 30.24 -0.29
CA VAL A 105 -17.95 29.93 -0.54
C VAL A 105 -18.30 28.46 -0.25
N LEU A 106 -17.29 27.62 0.05
CA LEU A 106 -17.51 26.21 0.37
C LEU A 106 -18.11 26.03 1.78
N PRO A 107 -18.90 24.97 2.00
CA PRO A 107 -19.49 24.67 3.31
C PRO A 107 -18.43 24.61 4.41
N HIS A 108 -18.77 25.15 5.58
CA HIS A 108 -17.89 25.21 6.75
C HIS A 108 -18.32 24.21 7.81
N GLY A 109 -17.37 23.47 8.37
CA GLY A 109 -17.66 22.48 9.39
C GLY A 109 -16.66 21.34 9.38
N VAL A 110 -17.07 20.21 9.97
CA VAL A 110 -16.31 18.97 9.95
C VAL A 110 -16.51 18.31 8.58
N PRO A 111 -15.43 18.06 7.80
CA PRO A 111 -15.56 17.48 6.46
C PRO A 111 -16.43 16.22 6.40
N ALA A 112 -16.23 15.28 7.32
CA ALA A 112 -17.02 14.05 7.37
C ALA A 112 -18.52 14.31 7.63
N HIS A 113 -18.88 15.33 8.40
CA HIS A 113 -20.29 15.65 8.65
C HIS A 113 -20.93 16.34 7.44
N ILE A 114 -20.17 17.22 6.76
CA ILE A 114 -20.63 17.88 5.52
C ILE A 114 -20.90 16.82 4.44
N GLU A 115 -20.03 15.81 4.33
CA GLU A 115 -20.21 14.70 3.39
C GLU A 115 -21.45 13.85 3.72
N MET A 116 -21.65 13.51 5.00
CA MET A 116 -22.76 12.66 5.43
C MET A 116 -24.11 13.37 5.51
N SER A 117 -24.13 14.69 5.67
CA SER A 117 -25.37 15.48 5.86
C SER A 117 -25.24 16.86 5.21
N PRO A 118 -25.05 16.92 3.87
CA PRO A 118 -24.78 18.17 3.16
C PRO A 118 -25.89 19.21 3.28
N GLN A 119 -27.14 18.76 3.47
CA GLN A 119 -28.31 19.61 3.66
C GLN A 119 -28.23 20.50 4.91
N ASP A 120 -27.43 20.12 5.91
CA ASP A 120 -27.28 20.88 7.16
C ASP A 120 -26.21 21.99 7.05
N TYR A 121 -25.49 22.07 5.92
CA TYR A 121 -24.31 22.93 5.74
C TYR A 121 -24.40 23.83 4.49
N ASP A 122 -25.59 24.05 3.94
CA ASP A 122 -25.79 24.82 2.69
C ASP A 122 -24.90 24.35 1.53
N ALA A 123 -24.56 23.06 1.49
CA ALA A 123 -23.65 22.51 0.51
C ALA A 123 -24.30 22.37 -0.88
N VAL A 124 -23.56 22.75 -1.93
CA VAL A 124 -24.00 22.60 -3.32
C VAL A 124 -23.29 21.41 -3.97
N ASN A 125 -24.05 20.52 -4.61
CA ASN A 125 -23.49 19.37 -5.30
C ASN A 125 -22.98 19.75 -6.70
N PHE A 126 -21.66 19.72 -6.87
CA PHE A 126 -21.00 19.91 -8.17
C PHE A 126 -20.57 18.60 -8.84
N ALA A 127 -20.94 17.44 -8.27
CA ALA A 127 -20.57 16.15 -8.80
C ALA A 127 -21.23 15.90 -10.17
N LEU A 128 -20.48 15.25 -11.05
CA LEU A 128 -21.02 14.75 -12.30
C LEU A 128 -21.81 13.46 -12.03
N PRO A 129 -22.96 13.24 -12.70
CA PRO A 129 -23.76 12.04 -12.52
C PRO A 129 -23.13 10.85 -13.27
N ALA A 130 -21.96 10.40 -12.81
CA ALA A 130 -21.35 9.18 -13.32
C ALA A 130 -22.14 7.96 -12.84
N ASN A 131 -22.54 7.08 -13.76
CA ASN A 131 -23.15 5.80 -13.39
C ASN A 131 -22.06 4.85 -12.84
N LEU A 132 -22.35 4.15 -11.76
CA LEU A 132 -21.47 3.12 -11.17
C LEU A 132 -20.99 2.11 -12.23
N ALA A 133 -21.86 1.69 -13.15
CA ALA A 133 -21.46 0.76 -14.21
C ALA A 133 -20.37 1.32 -15.14
N GLN A 134 -20.36 2.64 -15.38
CA GLN A 134 -19.31 3.30 -16.16
C GLN A 134 -18.01 3.36 -15.35
N VAL A 135 -18.08 3.67 -14.07
CA VAL A 135 -16.91 3.69 -13.18
C VAL A 135 -16.27 2.31 -13.10
N GLU A 136 -17.05 1.26 -12.87
CA GLU A 136 -16.56 -0.13 -12.82
C GLU A 136 -15.91 -0.57 -14.14
N THR A 137 -16.48 -0.17 -15.27
CA THR A 137 -15.93 -0.51 -16.60
C THR A 137 -14.56 0.12 -16.77
N VAL A 138 -14.41 1.39 -16.42
CA VAL A 138 -13.14 2.09 -16.56
C VAL A 138 -12.13 1.60 -15.51
N GLU A 139 -12.57 1.29 -14.29
CA GLU A 139 -11.73 0.66 -13.27
C GLU A 139 -11.14 -0.68 -13.74
N LYS A 140 -11.94 -1.58 -14.31
CA LYS A 140 -11.46 -2.86 -14.86
C LYS A 140 -10.40 -2.69 -15.95
N ILE A 141 -10.48 -1.61 -16.72
CA ILE A 141 -9.52 -1.34 -17.81
C ILE A 141 -8.21 -0.78 -17.27
N PHE A 142 -8.27 0.14 -16.29
CA PHE A 142 -7.11 0.92 -15.88
C PHE A 142 -6.48 0.49 -14.55
N ALA A 143 -7.27 -0.09 -13.65
CA ALA A 143 -6.88 -0.52 -12.30
C ALA A 143 -7.50 -1.87 -11.93
N PRO A 144 -7.21 -2.94 -12.69
CA PRO A 144 -7.76 -4.25 -12.36
C PRO A 144 -7.21 -4.74 -11.02
N SER A 145 -8.07 -5.32 -10.19
CA SER A 145 -7.77 -5.73 -8.81
C SER A 145 -6.67 -6.79 -8.70
N ASP A 146 -6.44 -7.56 -9.76
CA ASP A 146 -5.43 -8.61 -9.85
C ASP A 146 -4.07 -8.08 -10.34
N HIS A 147 -3.92 -6.76 -10.54
CA HIS A 147 -2.68 -6.19 -11.04
C HIS A 147 -1.52 -6.47 -10.07
N PRO A 148 -0.36 -6.98 -10.53
CA PRO A 148 0.81 -7.26 -9.70
C PRO A 148 1.39 -6.07 -8.91
N VAL A 149 0.91 -4.85 -9.18
CA VAL A 149 1.36 -3.63 -8.49
C VAL A 149 0.79 -3.55 -7.08
N PHE A 150 -0.33 -4.25 -6.84
CA PHE A 150 -0.97 -4.35 -5.52
C PHE A 150 -0.38 -5.49 -4.68
N GLN A 151 0.53 -6.30 -5.24
CA GLN A 151 1.23 -7.34 -4.49
C GLN A 151 2.42 -6.72 -3.73
N LEU A 152 2.32 -6.65 -2.41
CA LEU A 152 3.42 -6.14 -1.57
C LEU A 152 4.65 -7.07 -1.59
N VAL A 153 4.39 -8.38 -1.65
CA VAL A 153 5.40 -9.45 -1.70
C VAL A 153 4.93 -10.55 -2.65
N PRO A 154 5.85 -11.38 -3.17
CA PRO A 154 5.48 -12.53 -4.00
C PRO A 154 4.52 -13.50 -3.27
N PRO A 155 3.53 -14.11 -3.95
CA PRO A 155 2.53 -14.98 -3.30
C PRO A 155 3.12 -16.15 -2.52
N SER A 156 4.20 -16.75 -3.02
CA SER A 156 4.89 -17.84 -2.35
C SER A 156 5.63 -17.41 -1.07
N PHE A 157 6.05 -16.15 -1.01
CA PHE A 157 6.60 -15.54 0.20
C PHE A 157 5.48 -15.26 1.20
N GLU A 158 4.36 -14.69 0.73
CA GLU A 158 3.14 -14.43 1.53
C GLU A 158 2.66 -15.67 2.29
N GLU A 159 2.56 -16.81 1.61
CA GLU A 159 2.16 -18.08 2.23
C GLU A 159 3.10 -18.48 3.37
N THR A 160 4.41 -18.29 3.17
CA THR A 160 5.43 -18.71 4.14
C THR A 160 5.46 -17.78 5.35
N ILE A 161 5.45 -16.46 5.13
CA ILE A 161 5.48 -15.48 6.22
C ILE A 161 4.18 -15.49 7.02
N SER A 162 3.04 -15.72 6.36
CA SER A 162 1.74 -15.88 7.04
C SER A 162 1.73 -17.10 7.97
N PHE A 163 2.35 -18.21 7.55
CA PHE A 163 2.51 -19.38 8.41
C PHE A 163 3.31 -19.04 9.68
N PHE A 164 4.47 -18.39 9.56
CA PHE A 164 5.26 -17.97 10.73
C PHE A 164 4.51 -16.99 11.63
N TYR A 165 3.84 -16.01 11.03
CA TYR A 165 3.06 -15.05 11.78
C TYR A 165 1.90 -15.69 12.56
N ASN A 166 1.28 -16.73 11.98
CA ASN A 166 0.28 -17.54 12.67
C ASN A 166 0.88 -18.34 13.85
N GLU A 167 2.07 -18.91 13.69
CA GLU A 167 2.79 -19.60 14.79
C GLU A 167 3.18 -18.65 15.93
N LEU A 168 3.43 -17.37 15.62
CA LEU A 168 3.63 -16.32 16.63
C LEU A 168 2.34 -15.91 17.36
N GLY A 169 1.18 -16.47 16.98
CA GLY A 169 -0.12 -16.17 17.59
C GLY A 169 -0.77 -14.90 17.03
N MET A 170 -0.39 -14.46 15.82
CA MET A 170 -0.94 -13.28 15.15
C MET A 170 -0.95 -12.01 16.03
N PRO A 171 0.20 -11.62 16.60
CA PRO A 171 0.27 -10.50 17.54
C PRO A 171 -0.13 -9.19 16.87
N VAL A 172 -0.94 -8.36 17.54
CA VAL A 172 -1.28 -7.02 17.01
C VAL A 172 -0.01 -6.18 16.86
N ILE A 173 0.25 -5.74 15.62
CA ILE A 173 1.40 -4.89 15.30
C ILE A 173 1.14 -3.47 15.81
N SER A 174 2.13 -2.94 16.52
CA SER A 174 2.10 -1.61 17.13
C SER A 174 3.49 -0.99 17.08
N ARG A 175 3.57 0.33 17.35
CA ARG A 175 4.83 1.07 17.38
C ARG A 175 5.90 0.43 18.28
N SER A 176 5.52 -0.17 19.40
CA SER A 176 6.47 -0.69 20.39
C SER A 176 6.99 -2.09 20.09
N ASN A 177 6.26 -2.90 19.30
CA ASN A 177 6.60 -4.31 19.06
C ASN A 177 6.89 -4.63 17.58
N ILE A 178 6.72 -3.68 16.66
CA ILE A 178 6.86 -3.93 15.22
C ILE A 178 8.25 -4.45 14.84
N TRP A 179 9.32 -3.91 15.44
CA TRP A 179 10.67 -4.39 15.22
C TRP A 179 10.92 -5.77 15.82
N ASP A 180 10.30 -6.09 16.96
CA ASP A 180 10.40 -7.42 17.57
C ASP A 180 9.73 -8.47 16.68
N ILE A 181 8.54 -8.18 16.17
CA ILE A 181 7.81 -9.04 15.23
C ILE A 181 8.62 -9.22 13.94
N TYR A 182 9.16 -8.14 13.38
CA TYR A 182 10.05 -8.19 12.22
C TYR A 182 11.24 -9.13 12.45
N ASN A 183 11.95 -8.97 13.57
CA ASN A 183 13.13 -9.78 13.90
C ASN A 183 12.78 -11.26 14.14
N LEU A 184 11.65 -11.55 14.79
CA LEU A 184 11.16 -12.92 15.01
C LEU A 184 10.87 -13.62 13.68
N LEU A 185 10.13 -12.96 12.79
CA LEU A 185 9.83 -13.50 11.46
C LEU A 185 11.11 -13.73 10.64
N LEU A 186 12.05 -12.79 10.68
CA LEU A 186 13.33 -12.93 9.99
C LEU A 186 14.16 -14.11 10.52
N ALA A 187 14.16 -14.31 11.85
CA ALA A 187 14.83 -15.44 12.48
C ALA A 187 14.22 -16.78 12.05
N ASP A 188 12.90 -16.89 11.89
CA ASP A 188 12.25 -18.11 11.40
C ASP A 188 12.68 -18.47 9.98
N PHE A 189 12.79 -17.49 9.09
CA PHE A 189 13.35 -17.71 7.75
C PHE A 189 14.80 -18.21 7.80
N ALA A 190 15.64 -17.63 8.66
CA ALA A 190 17.03 -18.05 8.83
C ALA A 190 17.14 -19.49 9.37
N ARG A 191 16.27 -19.88 10.32
CA ARG A 191 16.22 -21.26 10.85
C ARG A 191 15.89 -22.27 9.77
N ILE A 192 14.95 -21.97 8.89
CA ILE A 192 14.61 -22.83 7.76
C ILE A 192 15.81 -23.01 6.82
N GLN A 193 16.50 -21.93 6.45
CA GLN A 193 17.68 -22.01 5.58
C GLN A 193 18.76 -22.95 6.15
N VAL A 194 19.02 -22.86 7.46
CA VAL A 194 20.00 -23.69 8.17
C VAL A 194 19.58 -25.17 8.22
N GLN A 195 18.30 -25.46 8.49
CA GLN A 195 17.79 -26.84 8.50
C GLN A 195 17.89 -27.53 7.14
N PHE A 196 17.58 -26.80 6.06
CA PHE A 196 17.75 -27.31 4.69
C PHE A 196 19.22 -27.58 4.38
N TRP A 197 20.13 -26.68 4.78
CA TRP A 197 21.58 -26.88 4.64
C TRP A 197 22.06 -28.14 5.37
N HIS A 198 21.71 -28.33 6.64
CA HIS A 198 22.13 -29.51 7.40
C HIS A 198 21.58 -30.83 6.83
N LYS A 199 20.32 -30.85 6.37
CA LYS A 199 19.72 -32.03 5.74
C LYS A 199 20.41 -32.36 4.40
N LYS A 200 20.85 -31.34 3.65
CA LYS A 200 21.58 -31.48 2.39
C LYS A 200 23.03 -31.95 2.59
N CYS A 201 23.72 -31.47 3.63
CA CYS A 201 25.06 -31.93 4.01
C CYS A 201 25.07 -33.41 4.44
N LYS A 202 24.04 -33.87 5.15
CA LYS A 202 23.89 -35.29 5.51
C LYS A 202 23.65 -36.22 4.31
N ASN A 203 23.15 -35.68 3.19
CA ASN A 203 22.81 -36.45 1.98
C ASN A 203 23.84 -36.33 0.83
N GLY A 204 25.00 -35.69 1.05
CA GLY A 204 26.15 -35.79 0.14
C GLY A 204 26.05 -35.07 -1.23
N MET A 205 25.03 -34.26 -1.51
CA MET A 205 24.89 -33.57 -2.81
C MET A 205 25.65 -32.22 -2.85
N LYS A 206 26.71 -32.14 -3.66
CA LYS A 206 27.39 -30.89 -4.07
C LYS A 206 26.86 -30.37 -5.40
N MET A 207 26.20 -29.20 -5.42
CA MET A 207 26.58 -28.05 -6.27
C MET A 207 25.60 -26.86 -6.17
N LEU A 208 26.19 -25.68 -6.43
CA LEU A 208 25.66 -24.34 -6.74
C LEU A 208 24.32 -23.92 -6.12
N VAL A 209 24.38 -22.97 -5.18
CA VAL A 209 23.22 -22.14 -4.81
C VAL A 209 23.20 -20.93 -5.75
N LEU A 210 22.46 -21.08 -6.84
CA LEU A 210 21.78 -19.97 -7.51
C LEU A 210 20.29 -20.19 -7.28
N LEU A 211 19.54 -19.09 -7.09
CA LEU A 211 18.08 -18.94 -6.86
C LEU A 211 17.70 -18.82 -5.37
N VAL A 212 17.25 -17.65 -4.88
CA VAL A 212 15.99 -16.95 -5.20
C VAL A 212 14.81 -17.94 -5.11
N ILE A 213 14.21 -18.04 -3.90
CA ILE A 213 12.81 -18.39 -3.46
C ILE A 213 11.96 -19.36 -4.35
N PRO A 214 11.02 -20.27 -3.92
CA PRO A 214 10.57 -20.82 -2.60
C PRO A 214 10.28 -22.37 -2.59
N ALA A 215 9.89 -22.94 -1.45
CA ALA A 215 9.48 -24.36 -1.32
C ALA A 215 8.03 -24.69 -1.79
N GLY A 216 7.17 -23.69 -2.05
CA GLY A 216 5.78 -23.91 -2.53
C GLY A 216 5.65 -24.21 -4.04
N ALA A 217 6.70 -23.95 -4.83
CA ALA A 217 6.67 -24.13 -6.28
C ALA A 217 6.99 -25.58 -6.75
N MET A 218 7.43 -26.47 -5.86
CA MET A 218 7.81 -27.85 -6.24
C MET A 218 6.62 -28.80 -6.44
N THR A 219 5.43 -28.48 -5.94
CA THR A 219 4.26 -29.37 -6.03
C THR A 219 3.48 -29.21 -7.34
N HIS A 220 3.57 -28.06 -8.01
CA HIS A 220 2.88 -27.81 -9.28
C HIS A 220 3.66 -28.28 -10.53
N LEU A 221 5.00 -28.31 -10.46
CA LEU A 221 5.84 -28.74 -11.59
C LEU A 221 5.89 -30.27 -11.80
N LYS A 222 5.57 -31.07 -10.77
CA LYS A 222 5.45 -32.53 -10.91
C LYS A 222 4.17 -32.98 -11.63
N LYS A 223 3.15 -32.12 -11.73
CA LYS A 223 1.89 -32.42 -12.45
C LYS A 223 1.94 -32.07 -13.94
N CYS A 224 2.83 -31.18 -14.38
CA CYS A 224 2.91 -30.74 -15.77
C CYS A 224 3.92 -31.49 -16.65
N LEU A 225 4.79 -32.35 -16.08
CA LEU A 225 5.80 -33.12 -16.82
C LEU A 225 5.59 -34.64 -16.76
N GLY A 226 4.34 -35.08 -16.58
CA GLY A 226 3.92 -36.45 -16.82
C GLY A 226 3.29 -36.58 -18.20
N ASN A 227 4.13 -36.82 -19.22
CA ASN A 227 3.79 -37.56 -20.43
C ASN A 227 5.10 -37.97 -21.11
N HIS A 228 5.72 -39.03 -20.56
CA HIS A 228 6.10 -40.24 -21.28
C HIS A 228 6.39 -41.34 -20.25
#